data_AF-A0A318Z2S2-F1
#
_entry.id   AF-A0A318Z2S2-F1
#
_cell.length_a   1.000
_cell.length_b   1.000
_cell.length_c   1.000
_cell.angle_alpha   90.00
_cell.angle_beta   90.00
_cell.angle_gamma   90.00
#
_symmetry.space_group_name_H-M   'P 1'
#
loop_
_entity.id
_entity.type
_entity.pdbx_description
1 polymer ?
#
loop_
_entity_poly.entity_id
_entity_poly.type
_entity_poly.pdbx_seq_one_letter_code
_entity_poly.pdbx_strand_id
1 'polypeptide(L)'
;MSSFLFRRVWCRPAALYTRRPVTPTTLNRHRPPYPCRIHSYTSSAKGPTSAEHPPESPLTDQLDALLSGNQYEQLSGPNKQKIYDTFAQHTADGGAVPDHLGYYIVSVLLTPRFPGDAEFPDQVPDADKELALRVLDFLSLQGTPVLTMGVFAMLYQAAAFSPPQPSTGTSDTTTTTATNSSKDDLRNNATLRISRIINALHLPYHPDDARTLMTMLFQNEDYESFWKLWRRIPLRGEPRIAEDYLMLFNLHAKLSDQRRVEECVLTWFPMMEREDVSFEALDGEIARAVARCILVVEPYMWQKRAGGETMGLLGKIWDFVVDLVKPELLGGRWRSVR
;
A
#
# COMPACT_ATOMS: atom_id res chain seq x y z
N MET A 1 10.07 19.06 46.81
CA MET A 1 8.85 18.49 46.22
C MET A 1 9.05 18.42 44.72
N SER A 2 9.03 17.19 44.22
CA SER A 2 8.98 16.70 42.83
C SER A 2 9.96 17.27 41.78
N SER A 3 11.12 16.62 41.70
CA SER A 3 11.94 16.51 40.49
C SER A 3 12.40 15.07 40.38
N PHE A 4 11.73 14.26 39.56
CA PHE A 4 12.21 12.93 39.14
C PHE A 4 12.60 13.03 37.67
N LEU A 5 13.88 13.37 37.47
CA LEU A 5 14.57 13.32 36.20
C LEU A 5 14.96 11.87 35.90
N PHE A 6 14.64 11.46 34.67
CA PHE A 6 15.10 10.29 33.95
C PHE A 6 16.55 9.93 34.29
N ARG A 7 16.75 8.75 34.89
CA ARG A 7 18.07 8.12 35.04
C ARG A 7 18.17 6.90 34.11
N ARG A 8 19.05 7.05 33.11
CA ARG A 8 20.11 6.13 32.65
C ARG A 8 19.87 4.62 32.77
N VAL A 9 19.88 3.93 31.62
CA VAL A 9 20.70 2.75 31.27
C VAL A 9 20.73 2.80 29.71
N TRP A 10 21.84 2.74 28.97
CA TRP A 10 22.46 1.52 28.45
C TRP A 10 23.76 1.90 27.72
N CYS A 11 24.83 1.17 28.00
CA CYS A 11 26.17 1.44 27.50
C CYS A 11 26.89 0.10 27.24
N ARG A 12 27.62 0.04 26.11
CA ARG A 12 28.86 -0.73 25.79
C ARG A 12 28.85 -1.98 24.87
N PRO A 13 30.00 -2.24 24.15
CA PRO A 13 30.02 -2.73 22.75
C PRO A 13 30.96 -3.94 22.47
N ALA A 14 30.88 -4.51 21.26
CA ALA A 14 31.91 -5.31 20.53
C ALA A 14 31.31 -5.76 19.17
N ALA A 15 31.98 -6.09 18.06
CA ALA A 15 33.34 -5.92 17.55
C ALA A 15 33.28 -6.07 16.01
N LEU A 16 34.40 -5.80 15.37
CA LEU A 16 34.66 -5.52 13.95
C LEU A 16 34.42 -6.70 12.99
N TYR A 17 33.90 -6.41 11.79
CA TYR A 17 34.27 -7.15 10.58
C TYR A 17 34.21 -6.25 9.34
N THR A 18 35.27 -6.29 8.54
CA THR A 18 35.50 -5.47 7.35
C THR A 18 35.11 -6.22 6.09
N ARG A 19 34.44 -5.57 5.13
CA ARG A 19 34.54 -5.91 3.70
C ARG A 19 34.12 -4.74 2.79
N ARG A 20 34.80 -4.67 1.64
CA ARG A 20 34.89 -3.56 0.67
C ARG A 20 33.64 -3.46 -0.25
N PRO A 21 33.41 -2.28 -0.87
CA PRO A 21 32.15 -1.96 -1.56
C PRO A 21 32.20 -2.27 -3.07
N VAL A 22 31.01 -2.48 -3.64
CA VAL A 22 30.71 -2.40 -5.08
C VAL A 22 29.75 -1.23 -5.30
N THR A 23 30.06 -0.40 -6.29
CA THR A 23 29.39 0.86 -6.64
C THR A 23 28.03 0.63 -7.35
N PRO A 24 27.02 1.50 -7.16
CA PRO A 24 25.71 1.38 -7.81
C PRO A 24 25.53 2.34 -9.00
N THR A 25 24.76 1.90 -9.99
CA THR A 25 24.36 2.69 -11.17
C THR A 25 22.87 3.06 -11.10
N THR A 26 22.63 4.37 -10.99
CA THR A 26 21.50 5.23 -11.42
C THR A 26 20.03 4.77 -11.30
N LEU A 27 19.28 5.60 -10.56
CA LEU A 27 17.82 5.73 -10.45
C LEU A 27 17.12 5.87 -11.81
N ASN A 28 16.05 5.09 -12.01
CA ASN A 28 15.03 5.36 -13.04
C ASN A 28 13.68 5.63 -12.36
N ARG A 29 13.18 6.86 -12.48
CA ARG A 29 11.81 7.25 -12.14
C ARG A 29 10.94 6.74 -13.29
N HIS A 30 10.33 5.58 -13.11
CA HIS A 30 9.10 5.08 -13.76
C HIS A 30 9.04 3.59 -13.41
N ARG A 31 8.63 3.27 -12.19
CA ARG A 31 8.24 1.90 -11.85
C ARG A 31 6.73 1.82 -12.05
N PRO A 32 6.22 0.93 -12.94
CA PRO A 32 4.80 0.66 -13.00
C PRO A 32 4.33 0.12 -11.63
N PRO A 33 3.04 0.27 -11.28
CA PRO A 33 2.51 -0.31 -10.05
C PRO A 33 2.75 -1.82 -10.11
N TYR A 34 3.43 -2.34 -9.10
CA TYR A 34 3.55 -3.79 -8.93
C TYR A 34 2.15 -4.35 -8.72
N PRO A 35 1.83 -5.53 -9.30
CA PRO A 35 0.60 -6.23 -8.94
C PRO A 35 0.58 -6.38 -7.42
N CYS A 36 -0.54 -5.97 -6.80
CA CYS A 36 -0.74 -6.16 -5.36
C CYS A 36 -0.51 -7.64 -5.05
N ARG A 37 0.48 -7.95 -4.21
CA ARG A 37 0.75 -9.31 -3.77
C ARG A 37 -0.37 -9.69 -2.81
N ILE A 38 -1.41 -10.33 -3.33
CA ILE A 38 -2.51 -10.83 -2.52
C ILE A 38 -1.97 -12.03 -1.72
N HIS A 39 -2.10 -11.97 -0.40
CA HIS A 39 -1.84 -13.13 0.43
C HIS A 39 -2.96 -14.13 0.19
N SER A 40 -2.60 -15.35 -0.20
CA SER A 40 -3.55 -16.45 -0.32
C SER A 40 -4.18 -16.71 1.04
N TYR A 41 -5.46 -16.39 1.20
CA TYR A 41 -6.24 -16.76 2.37
C TYR A 41 -6.49 -18.27 2.33
N THR A 42 -5.56 -19.07 2.85
CA THR A 42 -5.89 -20.43 3.21
C THR A 42 -6.76 -20.37 4.47
N SER A 43 -8.07 -20.40 4.28
CA SER A 43 -9.01 -20.54 5.38
C SER A 43 -8.70 -21.84 6.11
N SER A 44 -8.11 -21.73 7.31
CA SER A 44 -7.94 -22.85 8.25
C SER A 44 -9.28 -23.16 8.90
N ALA A 45 -10.28 -23.49 8.09
CA ALA A 45 -11.47 -24.17 8.56
C ALA A 45 -11.12 -25.67 8.63
N LYS A 46 -10.86 -26.18 9.84
CA LYS A 46 -10.82 -27.63 10.10
C LYS A 46 -12.21 -28.21 9.82
N GLY A 47 -12.48 -28.54 8.57
CA GLY A 47 -13.56 -29.42 8.12
C GLY A 47 -13.08 -30.88 8.03
N PRO A 48 -13.99 -31.87 8.05
CA PRO A 48 -13.65 -33.26 8.29
C PRO A 48 -12.88 -33.87 7.11
N THR A 49 -11.95 -34.74 7.49
CA THR A 49 -11.13 -35.64 6.67
C THR A 49 -11.85 -36.32 5.51
N SER A 50 -11.14 -36.36 4.38
CA SER A 50 -11.29 -37.25 3.22
C SER A 50 -12.58 -37.19 2.40
N ALA A 51 -12.52 -36.39 1.33
CA ALA A 51 -13.06 -36.78 0.02
C ALA A 51 -11.96 -36.51 -1.02
N GLU A 52 -11.75 -37.46 -1.93
CA GLU A 52 -10.77 -37.38 -3.01
C GLU A 52 -10.87 -36.05 -3.78
N HIS A 53 -9.73 -35.36 -3.92
CA HIS A 53 -9.62 -34.24 -4.84
C HIS A 53 -9.90 -34.75 -6.27
N PRO A 54 -10.85 -34.16 -7.02
CA PRO A 54 -11.01 -34.51 -8.42
C PRO A 54 -9.71 -34.16 -9.18
N PRO A 55 -9.38 -34.92 -10.25
CA PRO A 55 -8.17 -34.68 -11.02
C PRO A 55 -8.16 -33.23 -11.53
N GLU A 56 -7.05 -32.52 -11.29
CA GLU A 56 -6.81 -31.19 -11.84
C GLU A 56 -7.08 -31.23 -13.35
N SER A 57 -8.01 -30.40 -13.81
CA SER A 57 -8.42 -30.45 -15.21
C SER A 57 -7.33 -29.82 -16.08
N PRO A 58 -7.13 -30.30 -17.32
CA PRO A 58 -6.15 -29.73 -18.26
C PRO A 58 -6.43 -28.26 -18.63
N LEU A 59 -7.60 -27.72 -18.25
CA LEU A 59 -7.95 -26.31 -18.42
C LEU A 59 -7.45 -25.45 -17.26
N THR A 60 -7.34 -25.98 -16.04
CA THR A 60 -6.66 -25.30 -14.93
C THR A 60 -5.19 -25.08 -15.25
N ASP A 61 -4.51 -26.10 -15.80
CA ASP A 61 -3.12 -26.00 -16.25
C ASP A 61 -2.94 -24.97 -17.37
N GLN A 62 -3.91 -24.87 -18.30
CA GLN A 62 -3.90 -23.85 -19.34
C GLN A 62 -4.10 -22.45 -18.78
N LEU A 63 -4.96 -22.31 -17.77
CA LEU A 63 -5.21 -21.03 -17.13
C LEU A 63 -3.97 -20.60 -16.33
N ASP A 64 -3.33 -21.50 -15.59
CA ASP A 64 -2.05 -21.26 -14.92
C ASP A 64 -0.91 -20.95 -15.89
N ALA A 65 -0.84 -21.64 -17.03
CA ALA A 65 0.15 -21.37 -18.07
C ALA A 65 -0.04 -19.99 -18.72
N LEU A 66 -1.29 -19.60 -19.02
CA LEU A 66 -1.62 -18.26 -19.55
C LEU A 66 -1.25 -17.17 -18.54
N LEU A 67 -1.56 -17.39 -17.26
CA LEU A 67 -1.28 -16.44 -16.19
C LEU A 67 0.23 -16.33 -15.90
N SER A 68 0.98 -17.41 -16.06
CA SER A 68 2.44 -17.43 -15.92
C SER A 68 3.15 -16.76 -17.10
N GLY A 69 2.66 -16.95 -18.33
CA GLY A 69 3.19 -16.25 -19.52
C GLY A 69 2.96 -14.73 -19.47
N ASN A 70 1.82 -14.33 -18.91
CA ASN A 70 1.41 -12.93 -18.79
C ASN A 70 2.11 -12.15 -17.66
N GLN A 71 2.91 -12.79 -16.80
CA GLN A 71 3.75 -12.07 -15.82
C GLN A 71 4.84 -11.21 -16.49
N TYR A 72 5.16 -11.50 -17.76
CA TYR A 72 6.20 -10.81 -18.52
C TYR A 72 5.72 -10.15 -19.82
N GLU A 73 4.53 -10.51 -20.31
CA GLU A 73 3.91 -9.89 -21.49
C GLU A 73 2.99 -8.71 -21.13
N GLN A 74 2.90 -7.72 -22.02
CA GLN A 74 2.02 -6.56 -21.85
C GLN A 74 0.55 -7.01 -21.68
N LEU A 75 -0.07 -6.65 -20.55
CA LEU A 75 -1.49 -6.87 -20.27
C LEU A 75 -2.35 -5.90 -21.08
N SER A 76 -2.48 -6.17 -22.38
CA SER A 76 -3.40 -5.47 -23.29
C SER A 76 -4.86 -5.91 -23.06
N GLY A 77 -5.81 -5.09 -23.50
CA GLY A 77 -7.25 -5.36 -23.39
C GLY A 77 -7.68 -6.73 -23.96
N PRO A 78 -7.26 -7.09 -25.19
CA PRO A 78 -7.55 -8.40 -25.78
C PRO A 78 -7.00 -9.58 -24.97
N ASN A 79 -5.84 -9.41 -24.30
CA ASN A 79 -5.26 -10.45 -23.46
C ASN A 79 -6.12 -10.70 -22.22
N LYS A 80 -6.58 -9.62 -21.57
CA LYS A 80 -7.50 -9.72 -20.42
C LYS A 80 -8.83 -10.37 -20.77
N GLN A 81 -9.41 -10.03 -21.93
CA GLN A 81 -10.63 -10.67 -22.42
C GLN A 81 -10.41 -12.17 -22.62
N LYS A 82 -9.28 -12.57 -23.24
CA LYS A 82 -8.93 -13.97 -23.43
C LYS A 82 -8.80 -14.73 -22.11
N ILE A 83 -8.18 -14.13 -21.08
CA ILE A 83 -8.09 -14.72 -19.74
C ILE A 83 -9.50 -14.98 -19.18
N TYR A 84 -10.39 -13.99 -19.28
CA TYR A 84 -11.77 -14.16 -18.84
C TYR A 84 -12.52 -15.22 -19.65
N ASP A 85 -12.35 -15.27 -20.97
CA ASP A 85 -13.02 -16.26 -21.82
C ASP A 85 -12.59 -17.68 -21.48
N THR A 86 -11.29 -17.92 -21.21
CA THR A 86 -10.80 -19.22 -20.73
C THR A 86 -11.40 -19.57 -19.37
N PHE A 87 -11.47 -18.60 -18.45
CA PHE A 87 -12.12 -18.78 -17.15
C PHE A 87 -13.62 -19.12 -17.32
N ALA A 88 -14.34 -18.39 -18.17
CA ALA A 88 -15.76 -18.60 -18.43
C ALA A 88 -16.01 -19.97 -19.07
N GLN A 89 -15.15 -20.41 -19.98
CA GLN A 89 -15.24 -21.75 -20.57
C GLN A 89 -15.00 -22.84 -19.52
N HIS A 90 -13.93 -22.74 -18.73
CA HIS A 90 -13.64 -23.71 -17.67
C HIS A 90 -14.77 -23.84 -16.66
N THR A 91 -15.36 -22.71 -16.26
CA THR A 91 -16.49 -22.70 -15.31
C THR A 91 -17.79 -23.20 -15.95
N ALA A 92 -18.03 -22.94 -17.23
CA ALA A 92 -19.16 -23.50 -17.99
C ALA A 92 -19.07 -25.02 -18.13
N ASP A 93 -17.86 -25.57 -18.23
CA ASP A 93 -17.59 -27.02 -18.25
C ASP A 93 -17.72 -27.68 -16.86
N GLY A 94 -18.11 -26.90 -15.83
CA GLY A 94 -18.27 -27.38 -14.46
C GLY A 94 -16.96 -27.45 -13.68
N GLY A 95 -15.88 -26.86 -14.19
CA GLY A 95 -14.58 -26.81 -13.53
C GLY A 95 -14.61 -25.98 -12.24
N ALA A 96 -14.09 -26.55 -11.16
CA ALA A 96 -13.81 -25.79 -9.94
C ALA A 96 -12.61 -24.85 -10.16
N VAL A 97 -12.65 -23.66 -9.54
CA VAL A 97 -11.55 -22.69 -9.62
C VAL A 97 -11.02 -22.49 -8.20
N PRO A 98 -9.73 -22.78 -7.95
CA PRO A 98 -9.15 -22.49 -6.65
C PRO A 98 -9.22 -21.00 -6.30
N ASP A 99 -9.48 -20.67 -5.03
CA ASP A 99 -9.61 -19.28 -4.54
C ASP A 99 -8.45 -18.37 -4.99
N HIS A 100 -7.21 -18.85 -4.82
CA HIS A 100 -6.01 -18.10 -5.17
C HIS A 100 -5.94 -17.76 -6.66
N LEU A 101 -6.41 -18.67 -7.51
CA LEU A 101 -6.46 -18.49 -8.96
C LEU A 101 -7.52 -17.45 -9.32
N GLY A 102 -8.70 -17.55 -8.72
CA GLY A 102 -9.77 -16.57 -8.87
C GLY A 102 -9.34 -15.15 -8.48
N TYR A 103 -8.70 -14.99 -7.32
CA TYR A 103 -8.16 -13.69 -6.89
C TYR A 103 -7.08 -13.17 -7.83
N TYR A 104 -6.22 -14.05 -8.35
CA TYR A 104 -5.21 -13.65 -9.31
C TYR A 104 -5.84 -13.14 -10.61
N ILE A 105 -6.84 -13.83 -11.17
CA ILE A 105 -7.59 -13.36 -12.36
C ILE A 105 -8.20 -11.98 -12.09
N VAL A 106 -8.86 -11.79 -10.95
CA VAL A 106 -9.41 -10.49 -10.55
C VAL A 106 -8.32 -9.41 -10.52
N SER A 107 -7.16 -9.69 -9.93
CA SER A 107 -6.05 -8.74 -9.87
C SER A 107 -5.53 -8.35 -11.26
N VAL A 108 -5.45 -9.31 -12.19
CA VAL A 108 -5.01 -9.08 -13.57
C VAL A 108 -6.02 -8.22 -14.32
N LEU A 109 -7.31 -8.54 -14.20
CA LEU A 109 -8.39 -7.77 -14.83
C LEU A 109 -8.40 -6.32 -14.32
N LEU A 110 -8.21 -6.12 -13.02
CA LEU A 110 -8.19 -4.80 -12.38
C LEU A 110 -6.86 -4.02 -12.49
N THR A 111 -5.83 -4.59 -13.12
CA THR A 111 -4.55 -3.88 -13.33
C THR A 111 -4.70 -2.83 -14.43
N PRO A 112 -4.21 -1.58 -14.28
CA PRO A 112 -4.27 -0.58 -15.35
C PRO A 112 -3.61 -1.06 -16.65
N ARG A 113 -4.19 -0.70 -17.80
CA ARG A 113 -3.65 -1.07 -19.12
C ARG A 113 -2.36 -0.31 -19.43
N PHE A 114 -1.45 -0.96 -20.15
CA PHE A 114 -0.16 -0.37 -20.51
C PHE A 114 -0.33 0.79 -21.51
N PRO A 115 0.49 1.86 -21.43
CA PRO A 115 0.31 3.07 -22.24
C PRO A 115 0.45 2.90 -23.77
N GLY A 116 0.99 1.77 -24.23
CA GLY A 116 1.27 1.54 -25.65
C GLY A 116 0.12 0.98 -26.49
N ASP A 117 -0.99 0.55 -25.87
CA ASP A 117 -1.97 -0.32 -26.56
C ASP A 117 -3.43 -0.08 -26.11
N ALA A 118 -3.73 1.08 -25.52
CA ALA A 118 -5.05 1.39 -24.97
C ALA A 118 -5.56 2.76 -25.41
N GLU A 119 -6.86 2.82 -25.75
CA GLU A 119 -7.65 4.05 -25.86
C GLU A 119 -7.58 4.90 -24.57
N PHE A 120 -7.29 4.23 -23.45
CA PHE A 120 -7.15 4.79 -22.11
C PHE A 120 -5.87 4.26 -21.42
N PRO A 121 -4.70 4.85 -21.66
CA PRO A 121 -3.46 4.45 -21.03
C PRO A 121 -3.50 4.68 -19.52
N ASP A 122 -2.90 3.78 -18.73
CA ASP A 122 -2.83 3.84 -17.26
C ASP A 122 -4.20 3.85 -16.56
N GLN A 123 -5.23 3.34 -17.23
CA GLN A 123 -6.60 3.26 -16.71
C GLN A 123 -7.14 1.83 -16.73
N VAL A 124 -8.17 1.60 -15.93
CA VAL A 124 -8.95 0.35 -15.90
C VAL A 124 -10.32 0.64 -16.51
N PRO A 125 -10.57 0.23 -17.77
CA PRO A 125 -11.86 0.42 -18.42
C PRO A 125 -13.00 -0.27 -17.69
N ASP A 126 -14.21 0.26 -17.82
CA ASP A 126 -15.39 -0.32 -17.15
C ASP A 126 -15.66 -1.76 -17.59
N ALA A 127 -15.36 -2.11 -18.85
CA ALA A 127 -15.43 -3.50 -19.31
C ALA A 127 -14.55 -4.44 -18.47
N ASP A 128 -13.30 -4.06 -18.18
CA ASP A 128 -12.38 -4.88 -17.38
C ASP A 128 -12.89 -5.01 -15.93
N LYS A 129 -13.52 -3.96 -15.37
CA LYS A 129 -14.13 -3.99 -14.03
C LYS A 129 -15.31 -4.95 -13.98
N GLU A 130 -16.19 -4.90 -14.97
CA GLU A 130 -17.35 -5.81 -15.06
C GLU A 130 -16.91 -7.27 -15.15
N LEU A 131 -15.86 -7.58 -15.92
CA LEU A 131 -15.29 -8.93 -15.97
C LEU A 131 -14.77 -9.36 -14.58
N ALA A 132 -14.04 -8.49 -13.89
CA ALA A 132 -13.53 -8.77 -12.55
C ALA A 132 -14.67 -9.00 -11.54
N LEU A 133 -15.74 -8.21 -11.61
CA LEU A 133 -16.92 -8.37 -10.75
C LEU A 133 -17.64 -9.69 -11.01
N ARG A 134 -17.71 -10.17 -12.26
CA ARG A 134 -18.27 -11.50 -12.58
C ARG A 134 -17.43 -12.63 -12.01
N VAL A 135 -16.11 -12.51 -12.04
CA VAL A 135 -15.23 -13.50 -11.40
C VAL A 135 -15.46 -13.51 -9.88
N LEU A 136 -15.59 -12.34 -9.25
CA LEU A 136 -15.91 -12.25 -7.82
C LEU A 136 -17.30 -12.84 -7.48
N ASP A 137 -18.30 -12.61 -8.32
CA ASP A 137 -19.64 -13.20 -8.14
C ASP A 137 -19.57 -14.73 -8.19
N PHE A 138 -18.85 -15.28 -9.17
CA PHE A 138 -18.60 -16.72 -9.26
C PHE A 138 -17.91 -17.29 -8.01
N LEU A 139 -16.84 -16.64 -7.54
CA LEU A 139 -16.13 -17.06 -6.32
C LEU A 139 -17.07 -16.99 -5.10
N SER A 140 -17.90 -15.96 -5.00
CA SER A 140 -18.90 -15.85 -3.93
C SER A 140 -19.91 -17.01 -3.98
N LEU A 141 -20.34 -17.43 -5.16
CA LEU A 141 -21.25 -18.58 -5.35
C LEU A 141 -20.58 -19.91 -4.98
N GLN A 142 -19.26 -20.03 -5.13
CA GLN A 142 -18.47 -21.18 -4.67
C GLN A 142 -18.21 -21.18 -3.15
N GLY A 143 -18.60 -20.12 -2.45
CA GLY A 143 -18.38 -19.96 -1.01
C GLY A 143 -17.02 -19.36 -0.64
N THR A 144 -16.26 -18.88 -1.63
CA THR A 144 -15.00 -18.17 -1.41
C THR A 144 -15.26 -16.83 -0.72
N PRO A 145 -14.49 -16.44 0.32
CA PRO A 145 -14.72 -15.21 1.07
C PRO A 145 -14.29 -13.95 0.30
N VAL A 146 -15.16 -13.41 -0.56
CA VAL A 146 -14.84 -12.23 -1.40
C VAL A 146 -14.87 -10.89 -0.66
N LEU A 147 -15.48 -10.83 0.52
CA LEU A 147 -15.54 -9.62 1.37
C LEU A 147 -14.29 -9.50 2.25
N THR A 148 -13.12 -9.46 1.63
CA THR A 148 -11.81 -9.33 2.30
C THR A 148 -11.18 -7.98 2.02
N MET A 149 -10.31 -7.52 2.93
CA MET A 149 -9.62 -6.23 2.78
C MET A 149 -8.79 -6.17 1.48
N GLY A 150 -8.18 -7.29 1.08
CA GLY A 150 -7.43 -7.40 -0.17
C GLY A 150 -8.29 -7.15 -1.41
N VAL A 151 -9.52 -7.70 -1.47
CA VAL A 151 -10.44 -7.46 -2.58
C VAL A 151 -10.87 -6.00 -2.64
N PHE A 152 -11.20 -5.41 -1.50
CA PHE A 152 -11.56 -4.00 -1.43
C PHE A 152 -10.41 -3.06 -1.80
N ALA A 153 -9.17 -3.44 -1.48
CA ALA A 153 -7.97 -2.72 -1.91
C ALA A 153 -7.83 -2.75 -3.45
N MET A 154 -8.02 -3.91 -4.09
CA MET A 154 -8.03 -4.00 -5.56
C MET A 154 -9.13 -3.15 -6.19
N LEU A 155 -10.35 -3.21 -5.65
CA LEU A 155 -11.49 -2.42 -6.15
C LEU A 155 -11.27 -0.92 -5.97
N TYR A 156 -10.73 -0.51 -4.82
CA TYR A 156 -10.39 0.90 -4.56
C TYR A 156 -9.34 1.40 -5.55
N GLN A 157 -8.30 0.60 -5.81
CA GLN A 157 -7.29 0.92 -6.81
C GLN A 157 -7.90 1.04 -8.21
N ALA A 158 -8.70 0.07 -8.65
CA ALA A 158 -9.34 0.11 -9.95
C ALA A 158 -10.30 1.30 -10.11
N ALA A 159 -11.05 1.65 -9.06
CA ALA A 159 -11.87 2.84 -9.05
C ALA A 159 -11.03 4.11 -9.18
N ALA A 160 -9.90 4.17 -8.47
CA ALA A 160 -8.95 5.26 -8.58
C ALA A 160 -8.34 5.35 -9.98
N PHE A 161 -8.25 4.30 -10.79
CA PHE A 161 -7.74 4.38 -12.18
C PHE A 161 -8.87 4.34 -13.24
N SER A 162 -10.08 4.77 -12.91
CA SER A 162 -11.21 4.76 -13.85
C SER A 162 -11.06 5.79 -14.99
N PRO A 163 -11.49 5.46 -16.21
CA PRO A 163 -11.55 6.43 -17.29
C PRO A 163 -12.54 7.57 -16.99
N PRO A 164 -12.26 8.80 -17.44
CA PRO A 164 -13.21 9.89 -17.32
C PRO A 164 -14.44 9.56 -18.17
N GLN A 165 -15.60 9.41 -17.52
CA GLN A 165 -16.85 9.18 -18.25
C GLN A 165 -17.16 10.37 -19.16
N PRO A 166 -17.73 10.14 -20.36
CA PRO A 166 -18.27 11.22 -21.17
C PRO A 166 -19.43 11.85 -20.40
N SER A 167 -19.27 13.11 -20.03
CA SER A 167 -20.35 13.93 -19.48
C SER A 167 -21.51 13.92 -20.47
N THR A 168 -22.59 13.23 -20.14
CA THR A 168 -23.90 13.36 -20.78
C THR A 168 -24.47 14.73 -20.42
N GLY A 169 -23.85 15.77 -20.94
CA GLY A 169 -24.41 17.11 -20.97
C GLY A 169 -25.45 17.15 -22.08
N THR A 170 -26.72 17.00 -21.71
CA THR A 170 -27.81 17.61 -22.46
C THR A 170 -27.47 19.09 -22.59
N SER A 171 -26.98 19.48 -23.77
CA SER A 171 -26.60 20.84 -24.09
C SER A 171 -27.86 21.62 -24.41
N ASP A 172 -28.53 22.12 -23.37
CA ASP A 172 -29.40 23.27 -23.54
C ASP A 172 -28.67 24.53 -23.08
N THR A 173 -28.71 25.48 -24.00
CA THR A 173 -27.87 26.67 -24.11
C THR A 173 -28.18 27.67 -23.00
N THR A 174 -27.17 28.14 -22.26
CA THR A 174 -26.75 29.57 -22.16
C THR A 174 -25.93 29.87 -20.90
N THR A 175 -24.69 30.30 -21.15
CA THR A 175 -23.97 31.38 -20.47
C THR A 175 -23.45 31.18 -19.04
N THR A 176 -22.14 31.40 -18.92
CA THR A 176 -21.35 31.90 -17.77
C THR A 176 -20.88 30.88 -16.69
N THR A 177 -19.59 30.53 -16.83
CA THR A 177 -18.60 30.40 -15.73
C THR A 177 -18.83 29.31 -14.66
N ALA A 178 -18.41 28.07 -14.92
CA ALA A 178 -18.15 27.06 -13.88
C ALA A 178 -17.35 25.86 -14.47
N THR A 179 -16.06 25.76 -14.13
CA THR A 179 -15.45 24.75 -13.23
C THR A 179 -15.05 23.42 -13.89
N ASN A 180 -13.74 23.17 -13.90
CA ASN A 180 -13.10 21.86 -14.15
C ASN A 180 -13.43 20.81 -13.05
N SER A 181 -14.52 20.96 -12.30
CA SER A 181 -14.83 20.20 -11.09
C SER A 181 -15.45 18.81 -11.35
N SER A 182 -16.11 18.59 -12.49
CA SER A 182 -16.95 17.40 -12.67
C SER A 182 -16.20 16.05 -12.82
N LYS A 183 -14.94 16.07 -13.27
CA LYS A 183 -14.16 14.84 -13.52
C LYS A 183 -13.55 14.25 -12.25
N ASP A 184 -12.99 15.11 -11.40
CA ASP A 184 -12.51 14.71 -10.09
C ASP A 184 -13.69 14.29 -9.20
N ASP A 185 -14.82 14.99 -9.28
CA ASP A 185 -16.02 14.67 -8.50
C ASP A 185 -16.55 13.23 -8.72
N LEU A 186 -16.53 12.72 -9.96
CA LEU A 186 -17.02 11.36 -10.29
C LEU A 186 -16.03 10.26 -9.89
N ARG A 187 -14.73 10.44 -10.17
CA ARG A 187 -13.67 9.51 -9.74
C ARG A 187 -13.62 9.44 -8.22
N ASN A 188 -13.75 10.59 -7.56
CA ASN A 188 -13.89 10.71 -6.12
C ASN A 188 -15.17 10.01 -5.63
N ASN A 189 -16.27 10.01 -6.39
CA ASN A 189 -17.50 9.35 -5.98
C ASN A 189 -17.33 7.82 -5.84
N ALA A 190 -16.70 7.16 -6.83
CA ALA A 190 -16.51 5.71 -6.79
C ALA A 190 -15.56 5.28 -5.66
N THR A 191 -14.42 5.96 -5.49
CA THR A 191 -13.49 5.69 -4.39
C THR A 191 -14.12 5.98 -3.02
N LEU A 192 -14.89 7.07 -2.88
CA LEU A 192 -15.62 7.38 -1.66
C LEU A 192 -16.69 6.33 -1.32
N ARG A 193 -17.42 5.81 -2.32
CA ARG A 193 -18.39 4.72 -2.09
C ARG A 193 -17.70 3.48 -1.56
N ILE A 194 -16.60 3.07 -2.19
CA ILE A 194 -15.81 1.92 -1.74
C ILE A 194 -15.28 2.15 -0.33
N SER A 195 -14.72 3.32 -0.03
CA SER A 195 -14.26 3.68 1.32
C SER A 195 -15.39 3.63 2.36
N ARG A 196 -16.60 4.09 2.03
CA ARG A 196 -17.77 3.97 2.92
C ARG A 196 -18.15 2.52 3.18
N ILE A 197 -18.15 1.67 2.15
CA ILE A 197 -18.44 0.24 2.27
C ILE A 197 -17.39 -0.45 3.17
N ILE A 198 -16.10 -0.19 2.94
CA ILE A 198 -15.01 -0.71 3.78
C ILE A 198 -15.22 -0.33 5.25
N ASN A 199 -15.65 0.90 5.50
CA ASN A 199 -15.92 1.39 6.85
C ASN A 199 -17.17 0.75 7.48
N ALA A 200 -18.19 0.44 6.69
CA ALA A 200 -19.44 -0.15 7.16
C ALA A 200 -19.33 -1.67 7.44
N LEU A 201 -18.63 -2.41 6.57
CA LEU A 201 -18.60 -3.87 6.60
C LEU A 201 -17.71 -4.47 7.70
N HIS A 202 -17.00 -3.65 8.49
CA HIS A 202 -16.13 -4.11 9.58
C HIS A 202 -15.25 -5.32 9.18
N LEU A 203 -14.68 -5.28 7.97
CA LEU A 203 -14.00 -6.41 7.33
C LEU A 203 -12.98 -7.10 8.27
N PRO A 204 -12.77 -8.42 8.15
CA PRO A 204 -11.71 -9.13 8.86
C PRO A 204 -10.38 -8.38 8.69
N TYR A 205 -9.67 -8.15 9.80
CA TYR A 205 -8.41 -7.41 9.78
C TYR A 205 -7.29 -8.39 9.51
N HIS A 206 -6.48 -8.07 8.50
CA HIS A 206 -5.21 -8.72 8.27
C HIS A 206 -4.17 -7.60 8.09
N PRO A 207 -3.04 -7.66 8.82
CA PRO A 207 -2.10 -6.54 8.89
C PRO A 207 -1.49 -6.17 7.53
N ASP A 208 -1.18 -7.15 6.68
CA ASP A 208 -0.63 -6.90 5.33
C ASP A 208 -1.63 -6.19 4.41
N ASP A 209 -2.89 -6.61 4.44
CA ASP A 209 -3.93 -6.04 3.59
C ASP A 209 -4.35 -4.65 4.09
N ALA A 210 -4.38 -4.46 5.41
CA ALA A 210 -4.61 -3.17 6.02
C ALA A 210 -3.50 -2.17 5.65
N ARG A 211 -2.22 -2.56 5.71
CA ARG A 211 -1.10 -1.71 5.27
C ARG A 211 -1.17 -1.38 3.78
N THR A 212 -1.55 -2.36 2.96
CA THR A 212 -1.74 -2.18 1.51
C THR A 212 -2.86 -1.18 1.23
N LEU A 213 -4.02 -1.34 1.87
CA LEU A 213 -5.13 -0.40 1.73
C LEU A 213 -4.79 1.00 2.29
N MET A 214 -4.16 1.09 3.47
CA MET A 214 -3.72 2.36 4.05
C MET A 214 -2.77 3.11 3.10
N THR A 215 -1.81 2.41 2.51
CA THR A 215 -0.90 2.97 1.50
C THR A 215 -1.67 3.55 0.32
N MET A 216 -2.68 2.83 -0.19
CA MET A 216 -3.51 3.32 -1.30
C MET A 216 -4.38 4.51 -0.91
N LEU A 217 -5.04 4.49 0.24
CA LEU A 217 -5.83 5.62 0.74
C LEU A 217 -4.97 6.87 0.82
N PHE A 218 -3.76 6.74 1.36
CA PHE A 218 -2.82 7.84 1.49
C PHE A 218 -2.33 8.39 0.15
N GLN A 219 -1.98 7.51 -0.80
CA GLN A 219 -1.53 7.90 -2.14
C GLN A 219 -2.62 8.56 -2.98
N ASN A 220 -3.89 8.23 -2.71
CA ASN A 220 -5.06 8.85 -3.35
C ASN A 220 -5.61 10.03 -2.53
N GLU A 221 -4.83 10.57 -1.60
CA GLU A 221 -5.17 11.74 -0.78
C GLU A 221 -6.43 11.58 0.11
N ASP A 222 -6.94 10.35 0.30
CA ASP A 222 -8.01 10.02 1.26
C ASP A 222 -7.44 9.86 2.67
N TYR A 223 -6.93 10.96 3.22
CA TYR A 223 -6.28 11.01 4.52
C TYR A 223 -7.25 10.72 5.67
N GLU A 224 -8.52 11.10 5.52
CA GLU A 224 -9.55 10.85 6.53
C GLU A 224 -9.79 9.35 6.72
N SER A 225 -9.95 8.61 5.62
CA SER A 225 -10.12 7.16 5.67
C SER A 225 -8.85 6.45 6.12
N PHE A 226 -7.67 6.94 5.70
CA PHE A 226 -6.39 6.48 6.21
C PHE A 226 -6.32 6.57 7.75
N TRP A 227 -6.60 7.75 8.33
CA TRP A 227 -6.53 7.94 9.78
C TRP A 227 -7.62 7.20 10.55
N LYS A 228 -8.80 6.98 9.95
CA LYS A 228 -9.83 6.11 10.52
C LYS A 228 -9.36 4.66 10.60
N LEU A 229 -8.72 4.16 9.55
CA LEU A 229 -8.18 2.80 9.52
C LEU A 229 -7.00 2.65 10.48
N TRP A 230 -6.05 3.59 10.49
CA TRP A 230 -4.91 3.62 11.42
C TRP A 230 -5.31 3.59 12.90
N ARG A 231 -6.37 4.33 13.26
CA ARG A 231 -6.90 4.34 14.64
C ARG A 231 -7.69 3.08 15.00
N ARG A 232 -8.15 2.33 14.00
CA ARG A 232 -8.90 1.09 14.22
C ARG A 232 -8.00 -0.08 14.61
N ILE A 233 -6.71 -0.05 14.25
CA ILE A 233 -5.76 -1.15 14.52
C ILE A 233 -5.74 -1.50 16.02
N PRO A 234 -5.43 -0.58 16.95
CA PRO A 234 -5.36 -0.92 18.38
C PRO A 234 -6.72 -1.28 18.99
N LEU A 235 -7.82 -0.78 18.42
CA LEU A 235 -9.17 -1.05 18.92
C LEU A 235 -9.61 -2.51 18.72
N ARG A 236 -8.90 -3.27 17.87
CA ARG A 236 -9.14 -4.70 17.66
C ARG A 236 -8.36 -5.59 18.64
N GLY A 237 -7.67 -4.98 19.60
CA GLY A 237 -6.88 -5.70 20.62
C GLY A 237 -5.47 -6.07 20.16
N GLU A 238 -5.06 -5.67 18.96
CA GLU A 238 -3.72 -5.87 18.44
C GLU A 238 -2.94 -4.54 18.47
N PRO A 239 -1.80 -4.44 19.18
CA PRO A 239 -0.96 -3.25 19.11
C PRO A 239 -0.38 -3.10 17.70
N ARG A 240 -0.03 -1.88 17.33
CA ARG A 240 0.66 -1.65 16.05
C ARG A 240 2.07 -2.20 16.12
N ILE A 241 2.53 -2.75 14.99
CA ILE A 241 3.87 -3.33 14.88
C ILE A 241 4.86 -2.38 14.20
N ALA A 242 6.13 -2.76 14.19
CA ALA A 242 7.23 -1.98 13.59
C ALA A 242 6.94 -1.60 12.12
N GLU A 243 6.36 -2.53 11.37
CA GLU A 243 6.01 -2.39 9.95
C GLU A 243 4.93 -1.32 9.72
N ASP A 244 3.99 -1.17 10.66
CA ASP A 244 2.92 -0.16 10.57
C ASP A 244 3.52 1.25 10.70
N TYR A 245 4.40 1.44 11.69
CA TYR A 245 5.11 2.70 11.89
C TYR A 245 6.08 3.00 10.75
N LEU A 246 6.79 2.00 10.25
CA LEU A 246 7.66 2.16 9.09
C LEU A 246 6.87 2.63 7.86
N MET A 247 5.72 2.01 7.59
CA MET A 247 4.82 2.44 6.52
C MET A 247 4.37 3.89 6.74
N LEU A 248 3.91 4.23 7.94
CA LEU A 248 3.44 5.59 8.28
C LEU A 248 4.51 6.65 7.99
N PHE A 249 5.72 6.48 8.51
CA PHE A 249 6.80 7.45 8.31
C PHE A 249 7.30 7.48 6.87
N ASN A 250 7.34 6.34 6.17
CA ASN A 250 7.73 6.34 4.76
C ASN A 250 6.74 7.07 3.87
N LEU A 251 5.43 7.00 4.17
CA LEU A 251 4.41 7.74 3.45
C LEU A 251 4.58 9.25 3.67
N HIS A 252 4.79 9.68 4.92
CA HIS A 252 4.96 11.09 5.26
C HIS A 252 6.30 11.66 4.77
N ALA A 253 7.39 10.89 4.79
CA ALA A 253 8.68 11.32 4.24
C ALA A 253 8.64 11.60 2.73
N LYS A 254 7.63 11.11 2.01
CA LYS A 254 7.41 11.37 0.58
C LYS A 254 6.46 12.56 0.33
N LEU A 255 5.82 13.10 1.36
CA LEU A 255 4.96 14.27 1.25
C LEU A 255 5.79 15.56 1.14
N SER A 256 5.22 16.53 0.43
CA SER A 256 5.69 17.92 0.40
C SER A 256 5.08 18.81 1.50
N ASP A 257 4.05 18.33 2.21
CA ASP A 257 3.37 19.05 3.29
C ASP A 257 4.15 18.96 4.61
N GLN A 258 5.02 19.95 4.86
CA GLN A 258 5.90 20.00 6.03
C GLN A 258 5.13 19.95 7.36
N ARG A 259 4.03 20.70 7.47
CA ARG A 259 3.26 20.78 8.72
C ARG A 259 2.70 19.42 9.11
N ARG A 260 2.16 18.68 8.13
CA ARG A 260 1.63 17.34 8.37
C ARG A 260 2.70 16.34 8.74
N VAL A 261 3.88 16.43 8.11
CA VAL A 261 5.02 15.58 8.45
C VAL A 261 5.49 15.85 9.87
N GLU A 262 5.58 17.12 10.28
CA GLU A 262 5.90 17.51 11.65
C GLU A 262 4.87 16.95 12.65
N GLU A 263 3.59 17.21 12.43
CA GLU A 263 2.51 16.71 13.29
C GLU A 263 2.55 15.18 13.39
N CYS A 264 2.83 14.48 12.29
CA CYS A 264 2.97 13.02 12.28
C CYS A 264 4.14 12.55 13.16
N VAL A 265 5.33 13.16 13.02
CA VAL A 265 6.50 12.79 13.83
C VAL A 265 6.25 13.07 15.31
N LEU A 266 5.78 14.27 15.64
CA LEU A 266 5.56 14.68 17.03
C LEU A 266 4.48 13.84 17.74
N THR A 267 3.47 13.39 16.98
CA THR A 267 2.38 12.57 17.53
C THR A 267 2.77 11.10 17.65
N TRP A 268 3.29 10.51 16.57
CA TRP A 268 3.40 9.06 16.46
C TRP A 268 4.76 8.50 16.87
N PHE A 269 5.83 9.32 16.85
CA PHE A 269 7.13 8.87 17.34
C PHE A 269 7.09 8.50 18.84
N PRO A 270 6.52 9.34 19.75
CA PRO A 270 6.39 8.95 21.16
C PRO A 270 5.39 7.82 21.39
N MET A 271 4.45 7.59 20.47
CA MET A 271 3.48 6.49 20.56
C MET A 271 4.15 5.13 20.37
N MET A 272 5.23 5.04 19.58
CA MET A 272 6.00 3.80 19.45
C MET A 272 6.52 3.29 20.79
N GLU A 273 7.07 4.19 21.61
CA GLU A 273 7.55 3.85 22.95
C GLU A 273 6.42 3.38 23.86
N ARG A 274 5.23 4.01 23.74
CA ARG A 274 4.04 3.62 24.51
C ARG A 274 3.48 2.25 24.11
N GLU A 275 3.67 1.86 22.86
CA GLU A 275 3.22 0.58 22.30
C GLU A 275 4.33 -0.49 22.32
N ASP A 276 5.46 -0.23 23.01
CA ASP A 276 6.62 -1.14 23.15
C ASP A 276 7.24 -1.57 21.81
N VAL A 277 7.19 -0.69 20.81
CA VAL A 277 7.78 -0.94 19.49
C VAL A 277 9.25 -0.53 19.50
N SER A 278 10.15 -1.49 19.31
CA SER A 278 11.60 -1.23 19.27
C SER A 278 12.00 -0.35 18.08
N PHE A 279 12.74 0.72 18.37
CA PHE A 279 13.31 1.60 17.35
C PHE A 279 14.42 0.95 16.52
N GLU A 280 15.04 -0.13 17.04
CA GLU A 280 16.07 -0.92 16.36
C GLU A 280 15.47 -2.01 15.46
N ALA A 281 14.14 -2.23 15.54
CA ALA A 281 13.46 -3.17 14.67
C ALA A 281 13.70 -2.83 13.19
N LEU A 282 13.64 -3.86 12.34
CA LEU A 282 13.85 -3.73 10.89
C LEU A 282 15.21 -3.07 10.57
N ASP A 283 16.27 -3.45 11.29
CA ASP A 283 17.63 -2.92 11.12
C ASP A 283 17.71 -1.38 11.24
N GLY A 284 16.87 -0.79 12.09
CA GLY A 284 16.77 0.67 12.26
C GLY A 284 16.15 1.40 11.06
N GLU A 285 15.33 0.72 10.25
CA GLU A 285 14.59 1.35 9.13
C GLU A 285 13.62 2.43 9.59
N ILE A 286 12.97 2.23 10.74
CA ILE A 286 12.04 3.21 11.29
C ILE A 286 12.79 4.49 11.65
N ALA A 287 13.90 4.37 12.37
CA ALA A 287 14.75 5.49 12.71
C ALA A 287 15.20 6.24 11.44
N ARG A 288 15.62 5.53 10.39
CA ARG A 288 15.93 6.14 9.07
C ARG A 288 14.71 6.84 8.44
N ALA A 289 13.50 6.29 8.55
CA ALA A 289 12.29 6.91 8.02
C ALA A 289 11.90 8.18 8.79
N VAL A 290 12.04 8.18 10.11
CA VAL A 290 11.81 9.36 10.97
C VAL A 290 12.82 10.45 10.65
N ALA A 291 14.10 10.11 10.49
CA ALA A 291 15.13 11.07 10.06
C ALA A 291 14.76 11.72 8.72
N ARG A 292 14.28 10.94 7.74
CA ARG A 292 13.81 11.49 6.46
C ARG A 292 12.63 12.46 6.66
N CYS A 293 11.67 12.13 7.52
CA CYS A 293 10.55 13.02 7.85
C CYS A 293 11.05 14.35 8.43
N ILE A 294 11.98 14.30 9.40
CA ILE A 294 12.53 15.51 10.03
C ILE A 294 13.24 16.38 9.00
N LEU A 295 13.97 15.79 8.05
CA LEU A 295 14.64 16.54 6.98
C LEU A 295 13.67 17.18 5.97
N VAL A 296 12.43 16.69 5.85
CA VAL A 296 11.39 17.36 5.04
C VAL A 296 10.94 18.64 5.73
N VAL A 297 10.77 18.61 7.06
CA VAL A 297 10.34 19.77 7.87
C VAL A 297 11.48 20.77 8.04
N GLU A 298 12.66 20.29 8.42
CA GLU A 298 13.85 21.08 8.70
C GLU A 298 15.06 20.57 7.88
N PRO A 299 15.24 21.03 6.63
CA PRO A 299 16.33 20.57 5.76
C PRO A 299 17.75 20.82 6.31
N TYR A 300 17.90 21.81 7.20
CA TYR A 300 19.17 22.22 7.80
C TYR A 300 19.35 21.72 9.23
N MET A 301 18.59 20.71 9.66
CA MET A 301 18.65 20.16 11.04
C MET A 301 20.08 19.77 11.46
N TRP A 302 20.89 19.30 10.53
CA TRP A 302 22.29 18.95 10.76
C TRP A 302 23.19 20.16 11.04
N GLN A 303 22.96 21.31 10.39
CA GLN A 303 23.70 22.56 10.64
C GLN A 303 23.38 23.09 12.02
N LYS A 304 22.09 23.09 12.39
CA LYS A 304 21.64 23.49 13.72
C LYS A 304 22.27 22.64 14.82
N ARG A 305 22.39 21.32 14.59
CA ARG A 305 23.10 20.40 15.50
C ARG A 305 24.57 20.76 15.66
N ALA A 306 25.26 20.98 14.54
CA ALA A 306 26.69 21.32 14.55
C ALA A 306 26.95 22.71 15.17
N GLY A 307 26.02 23.66 14.97
CA GLY A 307 26.10 25.02 15.51
C GLY A 307 25.75 25.14 17.00
N GLY A 308 25.32 24.05 17.65
CA GLY A 308 24.92 24.07 19.07
C GLY A 308 23.65 24.89 19.33
N GLU A 309 22.80 25.08 18.31
CA GLU A 309 21.55 25.82 18.46
C GLU A 309 20.57 25.09 19.39
N THR A 310 19.70 25.86 20.06
CA THR A 310 18.70 25.28 20.97
C THR A 310 17.70 24.46 20.16
N MET A 311 17.69 23.15 20.40
CA MET A 311 16.83 22.22 19.69
C MET A 311 15.42 22.18 20.27
N GLY A 312 14.43 22.39 19.40
CA GLY A 312 13.03 22.09 19.69
C GLY A 312 12.78 20.58 19.86
N LEU A 313 11.51 20.19 19.98
CA LEU A 313 11.15 18.79 20.19
C LEU A 313 11.59 17.88 19.02
N LEU A 314 11.47 18.36 17.77
CA LEU A 314 11.98 17.66 16.60
C LEU A 314 13.49 17.42 16.65
N GLY A 315 14.25 18.41 17.12
CA GLY A 315 15.70 18.29 17.25
C GLY A 315 16.11 17.25 18.31
N LYS A 316 15.34 17.12 19.41
CA LYS A 316 15.55 16.04 20.40
C LYS A 316 15.28 14.66 19.80
N ILE A 317 14.22 14.52 19.00
CA ILE A 317 13.92 13.27 18.28
C ILE A 317 15.02 12.99 17.26
N TRP A 318 15.51 14.01 16.56
CA TRP A 318 16.61 13.89 15.62
C TRP A 318 17.89 13.36 16.28
N ASP A 319 18.30 13.94 17.41
CA ASP A 319 19.47 13.49 18.16
C ASP A 319 19.35 12.01 18.55
N PHE A 320 18.21 11.63 19.11
CA PHE A 320 17.93 10.23 19.47
C PHE A 320 18.04 9.30 18.26
N VAL A 321 17.37 9.65 17.16
CA VAL A 321 17.32 8.83 15.95
C VAL A 321 18.69 8.71 15.28
N VAL A 322 19.47 9.80 15.23
CA VAL A 322 20.82 9.79 14.64
C VAL A 322 21.81 9.02 15.50
N ASP A 323 21.67 9.04 16.82
CA ASP A 323 22.52 8.25 17.70
C ASP A 323 22.20 6.74 17.58
N LEU A 324 20.95 6.41 17.23
CA LEU A 324 20.48 5.05 16.98
C LEU A 324 20.89 4.51 15.59
N VAL A 325 20.79 5.34 14.56
CA VAL A 325 21.21 5.00 13.19
C VAL A 325 22.72 5.21 13.08
N LYS A 326 23.50 4.12 13.08
CA LYS A 326 24.94 4.20 12.81
C LYS A 326 25.22 5.19 11.66
N PRO A 327 26.08 6.21 11.84
CA PRO A 327 26.28 7.31 10.87
C PRO A 327 26.61 6.84 9.45
N GLU A 328 27.11 5.63 9.32
CA GLU A 328 27.51 4.97 8.07
C GLU A 328 26.31 4.56 7.20
N LEU A 329 25.12 4.36 7.81
CA LEU A 329 23.91 3.88 7.14
C LEU A 329 22.99 5.00 6.65
N LEU A 330 23.24 6.26 7.00
CA LEU A 330 22.50 7.39 6.46
C LEU A 330 22.87 7.66 4.99
N GLY A 331 23.96 7.09 4.47
CA GLY A 331 24.41 7.18 3.06
C GLY A 331 25.69 8.00 2.91
N GLY A 332 26.65 7.58 2.11
CA GLY A 332 28.00 8.18 2.05
C GLY A 332 28.13 9.68 1.68
N ARG A 333 27.04 10.44 1.56
CA ARG A 333 27.05 11.90 1.31
C ARG A 333 27.18 12.75 2.58
N TRP A 334 27.18 12.16 3.79
CA TRP A 334 27.17 12.88 5.08
C TRP A 334 28.56 13.11 5.71
N ARG A 335 29.67 12.77 5.04
CA ARG A 335 31.05 12.92 5.58
C ARG A 335 31.78 14.22 5.16
N SER A 336 31.09 15.21 4.62
CA SER A 336 31.75 16.46 4.18
C SER A 336 31.37 17.68 5.01
N VAL A 337 31.18 17.52 6.32
CA VAL A 337 31.28 18.63 7.30
C VAL A 337 31.79 18.02 8.61
N ARG A 338 33.09 17.74 8.67
CA ARG A 338 33.84 17.70 9.92
C ARG A 338 35.11 18.49 9.74
#